data_AF-A0A2D6XE60-F1
#
_entry.id   AF-A0A2D6XE60-F1
#
_cell.length_a   1.000
_cell.length_b   1.000
_cell.length_c   1.000
_cell.angle_alpha   90.00
_cell.angle_beta   90.00
_cell.angle_gamma   90.00
#
_symmetry.space_group_name_H-M   'P 1'
#
loop_
_entity.id
_entity.type
_entity.pdbx_description
1 polymer ?
#
loop_
_entity_poly.entity_id
_entity_poly.type
_entity_poly.pdbx_seq_one_letter_code
_entity_poly.pdbx_strand_id
1 'polypeptide(L)'
;MGESVPRSIKEIELTTTDIENVLCHVLETITVYEYPTPSVFSALTRLSIVSFLRGRGIHKDIELIAIDVFRQFSEFSNKHKNYTWFTDWSRKLVETIKEKKVEKE
;
A
#
# COMPACT_ATOMS: atom_id res chain seq x y z
N MET A 1 31.74 0.85 -1.20
CA MET A 1 31.11 -0.18 -0.34
C MET A 1 29.62 0.08 -0.37
N GLY A 2 28.88 -0.67 -1.19
CA GLY A 2 27.44 -0.54 -1.31
C GLY A 2 26.79 -1.35 -0.21
N GLU A 3 26.34 -0.69 0.85
CA GLU A 3 25.56 -1.35 1.88
C GLU A 3 24.25 -1.82 1.26
N SER A 4 24.09 -3.15 1.21
CA SER A 4 22.86 -3.79 0.80
C SER A 4 21.78 -3.42 1.80
N VAL A 5 20.82 -2.61 1.35
CA VAL A 5 19.58 -2.33 2.09
C VAL A 5 19.00 -3.68 2.56
N PRO A 6 18.80 -3.90 3.87
CA PRO A 6 18.32 -5.18 4.38
C PRO A 6 17.00 -5.54 3.69
N ARG A 7 16.99 -6.66 2.97
CA ARG A 7 15.77 -7.23 2.42
C ARG A 7 14.93 -7.72 3.60
N SER A 8 13.82 -7.03 3.87
CA SER A 8 12.70 -7.50 4.69
C SER A 8 13.07 -7.74 6.17
N ILE A 9 13.11 -6.67 6.95
CA ILE A 9 12.77 -6.79 8.37
C ILE A 9 11.24 -6.92 8.40
N LYS A 10 10.71 -8.15 8.54
CA LYS A 10 9.29 -8.33 8.88
C LYS A 10 9.14 -7.88 10.32
N GLU A 11 9.00 -6.57 10.54
CA GLU A 11 8.87 -6.01 11.90
C GLU A 11 7.46 -6.25 12.46
N ILE A 12 6.47 -6.45 11.59
CA ILE A 12 5.08 -6.64 11.98
C ILE A 12 4.45 -7.70 11.10
N GLU A 13 3.94 -8.77 11.70
CA GLU A 13 3.09 -9.73 11.03
C GLU A 13 1.63 -9.32 11.22
N LEU A 14 0.92 -9.08 10.12
CA LEU A 14 -0.48 -8.71 10.14
C LEU A 14 -1.37 -9.94 10.17
N THR A 15 -2.41 -9.89 10.99
CA THR A 15 -3.48 -10.88 10.90
C THR A 15 -4.31 -10.65 9.63
N THR A 16 -5.04 -11.68 9.17
CA THR A 16 -6.01 -11.51 8.08
C THR A 16 -6.97 -10.36 8.39
N THR A 17 -7.53 -10.31 9.59
CA THR A 17 -8.46 -9.26 10.03
C THR A 17 -7.84 -7.86 9.98
N ASP A 18 -6.55 -7.70 10.34
CA ASP A 18 -5.85 -6.43 10.21
C ASP A 18 -5.82 -5.96 8.75
N ILE A 19 -5.46 -6.86 7.83
CA ILE A 19 -5.38 -6.56 6.40
C ILE A 19 -6.76 -6.21 5.84
N GLU A 20 -7.77 -7.03 6.14
CA GLU A 20 -9.14 -6.82 5.66
C GLU A 20 -9.71 -5.49 6.14
N ASN A 21 -9.50 -5.12 7.41
CA ASN A 21 -9.99 -3.85 7.95
C ASN A 21 -9.34 -2.65 7.26
N VAL A 22 -8.01 -2.67 7.07
CA VAL A 22 -7.32 -1.55 6.41
C VAL A 22 -7.71 -1.46 4.93
N LEU A 23 -7.77 -2.59 4.23
CA LEU A 23 -8.21 -2.63 2.82
C LEU A 23 -9.66 -2.18 2.66
N CYS A 24 -10.54 -2.53 3.61
CA CYS A 24 -11.92 -2.06 3.64
C CYS A 24 -11.98 -0.53 3.70
N HIS A 25 -11.26 0.09 4.64
CA HIS A 25 -11.23 1.55 4.72
C HIS A 25 -10.67 2.23 3.47
N VAL A 26 -9.64 1.65 2.84
CA VAL A 26 -9.14 2.17 1.56
C VAL A 26 -10.21 2.07 0.47
N LEU A 27 -10.91 0.93 0.39
CA LEU A 27 -11.96 0.71 -0.61
C LEU A 27 -13.14 1.65 -0.41
N GLU A 28 -13.68 1.74 0.80
CA GLU A 28 -14.79 2.64 1.15
C GLU A 28 -14.43 4.10 0.88
N THR A 29 -13.17 4.49 1.10
CA THR A 29 -12.74 5.87 0.86
C THR A 29 -12.49 6.15 -0.62
N ILE A 30 -11.95 5.21 -1.39
CA ILE A 30 -11.69 5.47 -2.81
C ILE A 30 -12.98 5.45 -3.65
N THR A 31 -14.01 4.71 -3.22
CA THR A 31 -15.28 4.59 -3.95
C THR A 31 -16.18 5.83 -3.83
N VAL A 32 -15.93 6.73 -2.88
CA VAL A 32 -16.65 8.02 -2.81
C VAL A 32 -16.15 9.05 -3.82
N TYR A 33 -14.99 8.82 -4.44
CA TYR A 33 -14.50 9.70 -5.51
C TYR A 33 -15.19 9.34 -6.82
N GLU A 34 -15.69 10.35 -7.53
CA GLU A 34 -16.30 10.16 -8.86
C GLU A 34 -15.27 9.69 -9.90
N TYR A 35 -14.05 10.24 -9.81
CA TYR A 35 -12.92 9.92 -10.69
C TYR A 35 -11.63 9.75 -9.87
N PRO A 36 -11.47 8.65 -9.12
CA PRO A 36 -10.25 8.40 -8.37
C PRO A 36 -9.06 8.27 -9.33
N THR A 37 -7.92 8.83 -8.93
CA THR A 37 -6.67 8.71 -9.69
C THR A 37 -5.72 7.73 -9.00
N PRO A 38 -4.74 7.14 -9.72
CA PRO A 38 -3.72 6.30 -9.08
C PRO A 38 -2.95 7.02 -7.97
N SER A 39 -2.77 8.34 -8.08
CA SER A 39 -2.15 9.16 -7.03
C SER A 39 -3.03 9.27 -5.79
N VAL A 40 -4.35 9.43 -5.93
CA VAL A 40 -5.29 9.40 -4.81
C VAL A 40 -5.29 8.02 -4.14
N PHE A 41 -5.34 6.94 -4.92
CA PHE A 41 -5.20 5.57 -4.39
C PHE A 41 -3.92 5.40 -3.56
N SER A 42 -2.78 5.85 -4.09
CA SER A 42 -1.49 5.77 -3.40
C SER A 42 -1.50 6.54 -2.08
N ALA A 43 -2.02 7.77 -2.08
CA ALA A 43 -2.12 8.62 -0.90
C ALA A 43 -3.03 8.00 0.17
N LEU A 44 -4.23 7.55 -0.21
CA LEU A 44 -5.18 6.91 0.70
C LEU A 44 -4.59 5.64 1.31
N THR A 45 -4.00 4.77 0.48
CA THR A 45 -3.37 3.54 0.97
C THR A 45 -2.27 3.83 1.97
N ARG A 46 -1.38 4.79 1.66
CA ARG A 46 -0.29 5.19 2.57
C ARG A 46 -0.84 5.76 3.88
N LEU A 47 -1.83 6.65 3.81
CA LEU A 47 -2.43 7.26 5.00
C LEU A 47 -3.14 6.22 5.88
N SER A 48 -3.85 5.26 5.27
CA SER A 48 -4.51 4.18 6.00
C SER A 48 -3.48 3.28 6.72
N ILE A 49 -2.39 2.90 6.04
CA ILE A 49 -1.30 2.12 6.64
C ILE A 49 -0.65 2.89 7.80
N VAL A 50 -0.27 4.14 7.58
CA VAL A 50 0.39 4.96 8.61
C VAL A 50 -0.54 5.18 9.82
N SER A 51 -1.83 5.41 9.58
CA SER A 51 -2.81 5.60 10.66
C SER A 51 -3.00 4.31 11.45
N PHE A 52 -3.09 3.16 10.78
CA PHE A 52 -3.13 1.85 11.42
C PHE A 52 -1.89 1.59 12.29
N LEU A 53 -0.69 1.84 11.76
CA LEU A 53 0.57 1.68 12.49
C LEU A 53 0.64 2.59 13.73
N ARG A 54 0.25 3.86 13.59
CA ARG A 54 0.18 4.81 14.71
C ARG A 54 -0.84 4.37 15.76
N GLY A 55 -2.00 3.84 15.33
CA GLY A 55 -3.00 3.27 16.23
C GLY A 55 -2.49 2.08 17.04
N ARG A 56 -1.48 1.36 16.52
CA ARG A 56 -0.77 0.28 17.23
C ARG A 56 0.42 0.77 18.07
N GLY A 57 0.63 2.09 18.21
CA GLY A 57 1.72 2.68 18.99
C GLY A 57 3.08 2.70 18.27
N ILE A 58 3.08 2.52 16.94
CA ILE A 58 4.31 2.45 16.15
C ILE A 58 4.62 3.82 15.58
N HIS A 59 5.78 4.36 15.96
CA HIS A 59 6.18 5.73 15.64
C HIS A 59 7.56 5.85 15.00
N LYS A 60 8.48 4.93 15.33
CA LYS A 60 9.81 4.87 14.71
C LYS A 60 9.74 4.06 13.42
N ASP A 61 10.58 4.44 12.45
CA ASP A 61 10.77 3.72 11.18
C ASP A 61 9.47 3.46 10.39
N ILE A 62 8.44 4.27 10.64
CA ILE A 62 7.08 4.04 10.17
C ILE A 62 6.99 3.95 8.64
N GLU A 63 7.86 4.66 7.92
CA GLU A 63 7.92 4.62 6.45
C GLU A 63 8.43 3.28 5.94
N LEU A 64 9.46 2.72 6.58
CA LEU A 64 10.01 1.40 6.22
C LEU A 64 9.00 0.30 6.52
N ILE A 65 8.37 0.37 7.70
CA ILE A 65 7.32 -0.55 8.12
C ILE A 65 6.10 -0.45 7.19
N ALA A 66 5.71 0.76 6.79
CA ALA A 66 4.59 0.96 5.88
C ALA A 66 4.82 0.31 4.51
N ILE A 67 6.05 0.29 4.02
CA ILE A 67 6.42 -0.43 2.78
C ILE A 67 6.23 -1.94 2.97
N ASP A 68 6.62 -2.48 4.12
CA ASP A 68 6.42 -3.91 4.41
C ASP A 68 4.93 -4.27 4.53
N VAL A 69 4.14 -3.43 5.20
CA VAL A 69 2.68 -3.59 5.28
C VAL A 69 2.04 -3.54 3.90
N PHE A 70 2.43 -2.60 3.04
CA PHE A 70 1.94 -2.52 1.67
C PHE A 70 2.26 -3.80 0.86
N ARG A 71 3.44 -4.38 1.08
CA ARG A 71 3.80 -5.68 0.50
C ARG A 71 2.88 -6.79 1.00
N GLN A 72 2.62 -6.86 2.30
CA GLN A 72 1.67 -7.84 2.86
C GLN A 72 0.25 -7.67 2.28
N PHE A 73 -0.22 -6.44 2.08
CA PHE A 73 -1.50 -6.18 1.40
C PHE A 73 -1.52 -6.68 -0.03
N SER A 74 -0.42 -6.44 -0.76
CA SER A 74 -0.27 -6.91 -2.15
C SER A 74 -0.25 -8.44 -2.23
N GLU A 75 0.50 -9.11 -1.35
CA GLU A 75 0.54 -10.57 -1.28
C GLU A 75 -0.82 -11.17 -0.91
N PHE A 76 -1.51 -10.56 0.05
CA PHE A 76 -2.86 -10.96 0.43
C PHE A 76 -3.85 -10.78 -0.73
N SER A 77 -3.86 -9.61 -1.37
CA SER A 77 -4.81 -9.29 -2.44
C SER A 77 -4.62 -10.16 -3.68
N ASN A 78 -3.38 -10.54 -4.01
CA ASN A 78 -3.11 -11.46 -5.12
C ASN A 78 -3.65 -12.87 -4.89
N LYS A 79 -3.82 -13.30 -3.63
CA LYS A 79 -4.34 -14.63 -3.27
C LYS A 79 -5.87 -14.66 -3.14
N HIS A 80 -6.52 -13.51 -3.02
CA HIS A 80 -7.93 -13.40 -2.68
C HIS A 80 -8.70 -12.59 -3.72
N LYS A 81 -9.59 -13.26 -4.47
CA LYS A 81 -10.28 -12.68 -5.64
C LYS A 81 -11.17 -11.47 -5.32
N ASN A 82 -11.63 -11.32 -4.09
CA ASN A 82 -12.41 -10.17 -3.62
C ASN A 82 -11.58 -8.88 -3.51
N TYR A 83 -10.25 -8.96 -3.59
CA TYR A 83 -9.34 -7.82 -3.50
C TYR A 83 -8.64 -7.49 -4.83
N THR A 84 -9.17 -7.98 -5.96
CA THR A 84 -8.64 -7.66 -7.31
C THR A 84 -8.55 -6.17 -7.56
N TRP A 85 -9.51 -5.39 -7.05
CA TRP A 85 -9.50 -3.93 -7.12
C TRP A 85 -8.18 -3.32 -6.63
N PHE A 86 -7.61 -3.85 -5.54
CA PHE A 86 -6.37 -3.34 -4.96
C PHE A 86 -5.18 -3.64 -5.86
N THR A 87 -5.16 -4.84 -6.45
CA THR A 87 -4.13 -5.25 -7.41
C THR A 87 -4.19 -4.42 -8.70
N ASP A 88 -5.39 -4.11 -9.19
CA ASP A 88 -5.58 -3.32 -10.40
C ASP A 88 -5.19 -1.86 -10.19
N TRP A 89 -5.55 -1.27 -9.04
CA TRP A 89 -5.09 0.07 -8.68
C TRP A 89 -3.57 0.15 -8.52
N SER A 90 -2.97 -0.86 -7.89
CA SER A 90 -1.50 -0.94 -7.77
C SER A 90 -0.83 -1.03 -9.13
N ARG A 91 -1.42 -1.76 -10.10
CA ARG A 91 -0.92 -1.83 -11.47
C ARG A 91 -1.00 -0.49 -12.18
N LYS A 92 -2.16 0.18 -12.13
CA LYS A 92 -2.36 1.52 -12.71
C LYS A 92 -1.36 2.54 -12.17
N LEU A 93 -1.06 2.48 -10.86
CA LEU A 93 -0.06 3.34 -10.24
C LEU A 93 1.34 3.13 -10.84
N VAL A 94 1.76 1.89 -11.03
CA VAL A 94 3.05 1.56 -11.63
C VAL A 94 3.12 2.03 -13.08
N GLU A 95 2.05 1.85 -13.85
CA GLU A 95 1.94 2.31 -15.25
C GLU A 95 2.09 3.84 -15.33
N THR A 96 1.33 4.59 -14.53
CA THR A 96 1.43 6.06 -14.46
C THR A 96 2.84 6.54 -14.08
N ILE A 97 3.55 5.83 -13.19
CA ILE A 97 4.93 6.19 -12.82
C ILE A 97 5.90 5.92 -13.98
N LYS A 98 5.71 4.84 -14.73
CA LYS A 98 6.54 4.51 -15.89
C LYS A 98 6.36 5.54 -17.00
N GLU A 99 5.13 5.90 -17.32
CA GLU A 99 4.80 6.92 -18.34
C GLU A 99 5.48 8.26 -18.01
N LYS A 100 5.39 8.72 -16.76
CA LYS A 100 6.05 9.95 -16.30
C LYS A 100 7.58 9.94 -16.37
N LYS A 101 8.21 8.76 -16.40
CA LYS A 101 9.66 8.64 -16.56
C LYS A 101 10.06 8.76 -18.03
N VAL A 102 9.27 8.18 -18.93
CA VAL A 102 9.51 8.22 -20.37
C VAL A 102 9.34 9.64 -20.93
N GLU A 103 8.40 10.43 -20.41
CA GLU A 103 8.21 11.84 -20.84
C GLU A 103 9.33 12.80 -20.39
N LYS A 104 10.23 12.35 -19.51
CA LYS A 104 11.32 13.18 -18.96
C LYS A 104 12.69 12.85 -19.54
N GLU A 105 12.77 11.91 -20.48
CA GLU A 105 13.95 11.58 -21.28
C GLU A 105 13.88 12.24 -22.67
#